data_AF-A0A6G1LA89-F1
#
_entry.id   AF-A0A6G1LA89-F1
#
_cell.length_a   1.000
_cell.length_b   1.000
_cell.length_c   1.000
_cell.angle_alpha   90.00
_cell.angle_beta   90.00
_cell.angle_gamma   90.00
#
_symmetry.space_group_name_H-M   'P 1'
#
loop_
_entity.id
_entity.type
_entity.pdbx_description
1 polymer ?
#
loop_
_entity_poly.entity_id
_entity_poly.type
_entity_poly.pdbx_seq_one_letter_code
_entity_poly.pdbx_strand_id
1 'polypeptide(L)'
;MQNDNVMADHMDHSVGRGSAQEATEMAEVTELSTALNSASLVPHLPPGASLIRRLKLEIASKMSLPQLHTLREDMSWHPFGIAIREDGRASNVTGRPIRFGLNEYEDITLSLSMPGASGFDSPLLTLRHHIDMIFKHGEDLSKDVFNQLRLAAQKGSVQICKPGAVRFGIYWNRCQAASSLVLLLACPEEKLKLAAKDQSTALGGVPTLSQIKRNSSASILEAYRAAKVAAKQGKTTVMAITIADVRHRELLENRLPTPFASADHSAVMGIGPEGVIIWQANGYTLQQYIAAGGGRLRSYDEADQFVDKLFKLSQYKGKWDPCRYRFFRDCFHVDLAACHGGHLPKLDVWLRMFVLEDVRLEHLYKFEFE
;
A
#
# COMPACT_ATOMS: atom_id res chain seq x y z
N MET A 1 19.73 -71.99 -6.69
CA MET A 1 21.15 -72.30 -6.48
C MET A 1 21.96 -71.06 -6.83
N GLN A 2 22.91 -70.75 -5.95
CA GLN A 2 24.12 -69.94 -6.16
C GLN A 2 24.02 -68.42 -6.36
N ASN A 3 24.54 -67.74 -5.33
CA ASN A 3 25.17 -66.42 -5.31
C ASN A 3 26.32 -66.30 -6.33
N ASP A 4 26.59 -65.08 -6.78
CA ASP A 4 27.92 -64.44 -6.87
C ASP A 4 27.73 -62.91 -7.09
N ASN A 5 28.20 -62.07 -6.15
CA ASN A 5 29.37 -61.17 -6.25
C ASN A 5 29.23 -60.06 -7.32
N VAL A 6 29.38 -58.75 -7.05
CA VAL A 6 30.62 -58.05 -6.66
C VAL A 6 30.31 -56.63 -6.11
N MET A 7 31.14 -56.18 -5.19
CA MET A 7 31.21 -54.84 -4.58
C MET A 7 31.34 -53.67 -5.57
N ALA A 8 30.77 -52.51 -5.23
CA ALA A 8 31.21 -51.22 -5.72
C ALA A 8 31.22 -50.20 -4.58
N ASP A 9 32.39 -49.55 -4.44
CA ASP A 9 32.72 -48.49 -3.50
C ASP A 9 31.71 -47.33 -3.51
N HIS A 10 31.30 -46.90 -2.31
CA HIS A 10 30.71 -45.58 -2.08
C HIS A 10 31.72 -44.71 -1.35
N MET A 11 32.53 -43.99 -2.13
CA MET A 11 33.30 -42.86 -1.63
C MET A 11 32.44 -41.60 -1.57
N ASP A 12 32.63 -40.91 -0.46
CA ASP A 12 31.99 -39.70 0.03
C ASP A 12 32.27 -38.49 -0.90
N HIS A 13 31.21 -37.92 -1.50
CA HIS A 13 31.25 -36.64 -2.21
C HIS A 13 30.42 -35.60 -1.45
N SER A 14 30.92 -35.16 -0.30
CA SER A 14 30.32 -34.10 0.52
C SER A 14 31.19 -32.83 0.63
N VAL A 15 32.10 -32.60 -0.33
CA VAL A 15 32.89 -31.37 -0.42
C VAL A 15 32.69 -30.75 -1.81
N GLY A 16 31.76 -29.79 -1.93
CA GLY A 16 31.57 -29.05 -3.19
C GLY A 16 30.30 -28.22 -3.32
N ARG A 17 29.29 -28.39 -2.45
CA ARG A 17 28.04 -27.60 -2.54
C ARG A 17 28.13 -26.21 -1.92
N GLY A 18 29.07 -25.96 -0.99
CA GLY A 18 29.24 -24.65 -0.35
C GLY A 18 29.79 -23.58 -1.30
N SER A 19 30.81 -23.91 -2.11
CA SER A 19 31.50 -22.92 -2.94
C SER A 19 30.68 -22.44 -4.13
N ALA A 20 29.79 -23.29 -4.67
CA ALA A 20 28.92 -22.91 -5.78
C ALA A 20 27.80 -21.97 -5.32
N GLN A 21 27.22 -22.22 -4.15
CA GLN A 21 26.18 -21.38 -3.58
C GLN A 21 26.75 -20.02 -3.12
N GLU A 22 27.91 -20.01 -2.46
CA GLU A 22 28.60 -18.76 -2.10
C GLU A 22 29.02 -17.94 -3.33
N ALA A 23 29.43 -18.58 -4.42
CA ALA A 23 29.76 -17.89 -5.67
C ALA A 23 28.52 -17.29 -6.35
N THR A 24 27.37 -17.97 -6.30
CA THR A 24 26.09 -17.44 -6.81
C THR A 24 25.59 -16.27 -5.95
N GLU A 25 25.65 -16.39 -4.63
CA GLU A 25 25.25 -15.31 -3.71
C GLU A 25 26.16 -14.08 -3.86
N MET A 26 27.48 -14.26 -4.01
CA MET A 26 28.43 -13.17 -4.27
C MET A 26 28.24 -12.52 -5.65
N ALA A 27 27.85 -13.30 -6.67
CA ALA A 27 27.53 -12.77 -8.00
C ALA A 27 26.25 -11.90 -7.96
N GLU A 28 25.20 -12.34 -7.25
CA GLU A 28 23.97 -11.55 -7.07
C GLU A 28 24.22 -10.26 -6.26
N VAL A 29 25.05 -10.32 -5.21
CA VAL A 29 25.47 -9.12 -4.45
C VAL A 29 26.23 -8.14 -5.34
N THR A 30 27.10 -8.65 -6.21
CA THR A 30 27.89 -7.83 -7.15
C THR A 30 26.99 -7.20 -8.22
N GLU A 31 26.01 -7.94 -8.73
CA GLU A 31 25.02 -7.43 -9.70
C GLU A 31 24.11 -6.37 -9.07
N LEU A 32 23.63 -6.59 -7.84
CA LEU A 32 22.83 -5.61 -7.09
C LEU A 32 23.63 -4.34 -6.77
N SER A 33 24.89 -4.48 -6.37
CA SER A 33 25.82 -3.37 -6.17
C SER A 33 26.04 -2.58 -7.46
N THR A 34 26.20 -3.27 -8.59
CA THR A 34 26.38 -2.67 -9.92
C THR A 34 25.10 -1.97 -10.42
N ALA A 35 23.93 -2.54 -10.15
CA ALA A 35 22.63 -1.91 -10.44
C ALA A 35 22.40 -0.63 -9.61
N LEU A 36 22.82 -0.64 -8.34
CA LEU A 36 22.82 0.54 -7.46
C LEU A 36 23.79 1.63 -7.95
N ASN A 37 24.93 1.25 -8.52
CA ASN A 37 25.95 2.16 -9.04
C ASN A 37 25.62 2.73 -10.45
N SER A 38 24.88 2.00 -11.29
CA SER A 38 24.57 2.40 -12.67
C SER A 38 23.37 3.34 -12.82
N ALA A 39 22.58 3.56 -11.77
CA ALA A 39 21.50 4.56 -11.73
C ALA A 39 21.99 6.03 -11.68
N SER A 40 23.26 6.32 -12.00
CA SER A 40 23.99 7.54 -11.63
C SER A 40 24.76 8.20 -12.79
N LEU A 41 24.11 8.47 -13.92
CA LEU A 41 24.67 9.33 -14.97
C LEU A 41 23.84 10.63 -15.10
N VAL A 42 23.94 11.52 -14.11
CA VAL A 42 23.55 12.94 -14.24
C VAL A 42 24.63 13.81 -13.57
N PRO A 43 25.26 14.79 -14.25
CA PRO A 43 26.46 15.47 -13.76
C PRO A 43 26.25 16.50 -12.64
N HIS A 44 25.01 16.71 -12.16
CA HIS A 44 24.69 17.74 -11.17
C HIS A 44 23.72 17.20 -10.14
N LEU A 45 24.25 16.57 -9.09
CA LEU A 45 23.46 16.19 -7.92
C LEU A 45 23.50 17.30 -6.86
N PRO A 46 22.36 17.65 -6.23
CA PRO A 46 22.31 18.68 -5.20
C PRO A 46 23.08 18.27 -3.92
N PRO A 47 23.48 19.24 -3.08
CA PRO A 47 24.10 18.97 -1.78
C PRO A 47 23.16 18.11 -0.92
N GLY A 48 23.56 16.87 -0.64
CA GLY A 48 22.75 15.87 0.08
C GLY A 48 22.75 14.48 -0.57
N ALA A 49 22.99 14.39 -1.88
CA ALA A 49 23.05 13.11 -2.60
C ALA A 49 24.24 12.22 -2.18
N SER A 50 25.36 12.83 -1.76
CA SER A 50 26.53 12.11 -1.23
C SER A 50 26.25 11.45 0.11
N LEU A 51 25.41 12.05 0.95
CA LEU A 51 24.99 11.50 2.24
C LEU A 51 24.04 10.30 2.04
N ILE A 52 23.06 10.44 1.15
CA ILE A 52 22.15 9.34 0.78
C ILE A 52 22.93 8.17 0.17
N ARG A 53 23.93 8.46 -0.69
CA ARG A 53 24.83 7.43 -1.26
C ARG A 53 25.59 6.68 -0.17
N ARG A 54 26.18 7.40 0.81
CA ARG A 54 26.95 6.80 1.90
C ARG A 54 26.07 5.93 2.80
N LEU A 55 24.87 6.41 3.13
CA LEU A 55 23.88 5.66 3.91
C LEU A 55 23.42 4.39 3.20
N LYS A 56 23.12 4.45 1.89
CA LYS A 56 22.72 3.25 1.11
C LYS A 56 23.82 2.19 1.08
N LEU A 57 25.08 2.59 0.86
CA LEU A 57 26.22 1.67 0.84
C LEU A 57 26.50 1.07 2.23
N GLU A 58 26.38 1.88 3.28
CA GLU A 58 26.59 1.43 4.65
C GLU A 58 25.50 0.45 5.11
N ILE A 59 24.22 0.72 4.77
CA ILE A 59 23.10 -0.19 5.05
C ILE A 59 23.27 -1.51 4.30
N ALA A 60 23.60 -1.45 3.01
CA ALA A 60 23.80 -2.66 2.20
C ALA A 60 24.96 -3.52 2.71
N SER A 61 26.04 -2.90 3.20
CA SER A 61 27.19 -3.62 3.76
C SER A 61 26.93 -4.33 5.10
N LYS A 62 25.82 -4.02 5.78
CA LYS A 62 25.47 -4.55 7.11
C LYS A 62 24.29 -5.52 7.10
N MET A 63 23.70 -5.78 5.94
CA MET A 63 22.51 -6.63 5.81
C MET A 63 22.85 -7.99 5.20
N SER A 64 22.18 -9.04 5.68
CA SER A 64 22.24 -10.37 5.05
C SER A 64 21.45 -10.39 3.73
N LEU A 65 21.73 -11.37 2.85
CA LEU A 65 21.04 -11.50 1.57
C LEU A 65 19.50 -11.55 1.71
N PRO A 66 18.90 -12.31 2.66
CA PRO A 66 17.46 -12.26 2.89
C PRO A 66 16.96 -10.88 3.34
N GLN A 67 17.72 -10.15 4.15
CA GLN A 67 17.38 -8.78 4.56
C GLN A 67 17.47 -7.81 3.38
N LEU A 68 18.41 -8.01 2.46
CA LEU A 68 18.50 -7.26 1.20
C LEU A 68 17.35 -7.60 0.24
N HIS A 69 16.89 -8.85 0.19
CA HIS A 69 15.70 -9.23 -0.56
C HIS A 69 14.43 -8.62 0.05
N THR A 70 14.25 -8.67 1.37
CA THR A 70 13.15 -7.97 2.06
C THR A 70 13.25 -6.46 1.86
N LEU A 71 14.44 -5.86 1.96
CA LEU A 71 14.65 -4.44 1.68
C LEU A 71 14.38 -4.12 0.21
N ARG A 72 14.74 -5.00 -0.73
CA ARG A 72 14.46 -4.85 -2.17
C ARG A 72 12.97 -5.01 -2.45
N GLU A 73 12.25 -5.87 -1.75
CA GLU A 73 10.80 -5.98 -1.81
C GLU A 73 10.15 -4.75 -1.21
N ASP A 74 10.59 -4.28 -0.04
CA ASP A 74 10.16 -3.03 0.61
C ASP A 74 10.49 -1.79 -0.26
N MET A 75 11.61 -1.81 -0.98
CA MET A 75 12.01 -0.82 -2.00
C MET A 75 11.32 -1.06 -3.35
N SER A 76 10.81 -2.25 -3.65
CA SER A 76 10.01 -2.47 -4.85
C SER A 76 8.66 -1.77 -4.74
N TRP A 77 8.26 -1.38 -3.53
CA TRP A 77 7.20 -0.41 -3.30
C TRP A 77 7.60 1.04 -3.68
N HIS A 78 8.89 1.37 -3.97
CA HIS A 78 9.33 2.70 -4.46
C HIS A 78 10.75 2.84 -5.10
N PRO A 79 10.91 3.63 -6.19
CA PRO A 79 12.22 4.03 -6.75
C PRO A 79 13.11 4.95 -5.87
N PHE A 80 12.58 5.65 -4.86
CA PHE A 80 13.32 6.45 -3.85
C PHE A 80 12.49 6.55 -2.56
N GLY A 81 12.95 6.62 -1.32
CA GLY A 81 14.25 6.55 -0.66
C GLY A 81 14.00 6.36 0.86
N ILE A 82 15.06 6.27 1.66
CA ILE A 82 15.00 6.18 3.13
C ILE A 82 14.30 7.44 3.67
N ALA A 83 13.27 7.27 4.52
CA ALA A 83 12.69 8.40 5.24
C ALA A 83 13.73 8.95 6.23
N ILE A 84 14.28 10.13 5.92
CA ILE A 84 15.12 10.91 6.82
C ILE A 84 14.17 11.82 7.60
N ARG A 85 14.22 11.78 8.93
CA ARG A 85 13.43 12.68 9.79
C ARG A 85 13.83 14.15 9.50
N GLU A 86 12.99 15.11 9.88
CA GLU A 86 13.30 16.55 9.76
C GLU A 86 14.65 16.96 10.42
N ASP A 87 15.18 16.14 11.34
CA ASP A 87 16.48 16.33 11.99
C ASP A 87 17.69 15.77 11.21
N GLY A 88 17.49 15.26 9.99
CA GLY A 88 18.56 14.71 9.16
C GLY A 88 19.04 13.32 9.56
N ARG A 89 18.43 12.65 10.56
CA ARG A 89 18.79 11.29 10.97
C ARG A 89 17.97 10.25 10.21
N ALA A 90 18.64 9.22 9.70
CA ALA A 90 17.97 8.00 9.27
C ALA A 90 17.23 7.40 10.47
N SER A 91 15.98 6.95 10.28
CA SER A 91 15.27 6.22 11.33
C SER A 91 16.10 4.99 11.70
N ASN A 92 16.67 4.97 12.90
CA ASN A 92 17.34 3.78 13.43
C ASN A 92 16.32 2.62 13.42
N VAL A 93 16.49 1.66 12.52
CA VAL A 93 15.73 0.40 12.46
C VAL A 93 16.07 -0.52 13.66
N THR A 94 16.97 -0.07 14.54
CA THR A 94 17.30 -0.70 15.83
C THR A 94 16.29 -0.31 16.93
N GLY A 95 14.99 -0.47 16.68
CA GLY A 95 13.98 -0.40 17.74
C GLY A 95 14.18 -1.50 18.80
N ARG A 96 13.56 -1.36 19.98
CA ARG A 96 13.38 -2.47 20.94
C ARG A 96 12.13 -3.29 20.53
N PRO A 97 12.07 -4.60 20.79
CA PRO A 97 10.86 -5.39 20.54
C PRO A 97 9.68 -4.67 21.20
N ILE A 98 8.67 -4.32 20.41
CA ILE A 98 7.46 -3.70 20.94
C ILE A 98 6.68 -4.83 21.58
N ARG A 99 6.49 -4.76 22.90
CA ARG A 99 5.60 -5.67 23.61
C ARG A 99 4.25 -4.98 23.70
N PHE A 100 3.28 -5.46 22.94
CA PHE A 100 1.88 -5.06 23.09
C PHE A 100 1.27 -5.78 24.30
N GLY A 101 0.31 -5.16 24.97
CA GLY A 101 -0.50 -5.87 25.94
C GLY A 101 -1.37 -6.90 25.23
N LEU A 102 -1.40 -8.15 25.70
CA LEU A 102 -2.25 -9.21 25.13
C LEU A 102 -3.70 -8.74 24.97
N ASN A 103 -4.20 -7.97 25.94
CA ASN A 103 -5.56 -7.43 25.96
C ASN A 103 -5.89 -6.50 24.78
N GLU A 104 -4.93 -5.71 24.28
CA GLU A 104 -5.16 -4.77 23.17
C GLU A 104 -5.33 -5.50 21.84
N TYR A 105 -4.56 -6.57 21.65
CA TYR A 105 -4.68 -7.43 20.48
C TYR A 105 -5.98 -8.23 20.53
N GLU A 106 -6.34 -8.74 21.71
CA GLU A 106 -7.61 -9.45 21.94
C GLU A 106 -8.83 -8.57 21.62
N ASP A 107 -8.84 -7.30 22.02
CA ASP A 107 -9.93 -6.36 21.68
C ASP A 107 -10.12 -6.23 20.16
N ILE A 108 -9.03 -6.10 19.40
CA ILE A 108 -9.08 -6.00 17.94
C ILE A 108 -9.53 -7.33 17.34
N THR A 109 -8.97 -8.45 17.78
CA THR A 109 -9.35 -9.79 17.32
C THR A 109 -10.83 -10.07 17.55
N LEU A 110 -11.34 -9.80 18.75
CA LEU A 110 -12.75 -9.99 19.08
C LEU A 110 -13.65 -9.13 18.19
N SER A 111 -13.26 -7.87 17.97
CA SER A 111 -13.99 -7.00 17.04
C SER A 111 -13.99 -7.54 15.61
N LEU A 112 -12.88 -8.08 15.13
CA LEU A 112 -12.73 -8.50 13.73
C LEU A 112 -13.29 -9.90 13.45
N SER A 113 -13.48 -10.74 14.46
CA SER A 113 -13.90 -12.14 14.28
C SER A 113 -15.30 -12.46 14.79
N MET A 114 -15.91 -11.63 15.65
CA MET A 114 -17.22 -11.95 16.23
C MET A 114 -18.37 -11.14 15.61
N PRO A 115 -19.30 -11.80 14.90
CA PRO A 115 -20.54 -11.17 14.47
C PRO A 115 -21.30 -10.56 15.64
N GLY A 116 -21.74 -9.30 15.49
CA GLY A 116 -22.53 -8.60 16.50
C GLY A 116 -21.72 -7.85 17.57
N ALA A 117 -20.39 -8.02 17.63
CA ALA A 117 -19.54 -7.24 18.52
C ALA A 117 -19.64 -5.73 18.26
N SER A 118 -19.89 -5.36 16.99
CA SER A 118 -20.04 -3.96 16.58
C SER A 118 -21.40 -3.35 16.94
N GLY A 119 -22.42 -4.17 17.21
CA GLY A 119 -23.80 -3.71 17.40
C GLY A 119 -24.45 -3.08 16.15
N PHE A 120 -23.82 -3.20 14.97
CA PHE A 120 -24.35 -2.66 13.71
C PHE A 120 -24.81 -3.77 12.77
N ASP A 121 -26.02 -3.61 12.22
CA ASP A 121 -26.56 -4.50 11.18
C ASP A 121 -26.10 -4.12 9.76
N SER A 122 -25.34 -3.02 9.63
CA SER A 122 -24.88 -2.49 8.36
C SER A 122 -23.41 -2.86 8.08
N PRO A 123 -23.09 -3.39 6.89
CA PRO A 123 -21.71 -3.62 6.47
C PRO A 123 -20.87 -2.34 6.47
N LEU A 124 -21.42 -1.19 6.05
CA LEU A 124 -20.67 0.07 6.00
C LEU A 124 -20.27 0.55 7.40
N LEU A 125 -21.21 0.50 8.35
CA LEU A 125 -20.95 0.92 9.73
C LEU A 125 -20.04 -0.07 10.48
N THR A 126 -20.21 -1.37 10.24
CA THR A 126 -19.31 -2.40 10.78
C THR A 126 -17.88 -2.22 10.25
N LEU A 127 -17.71 -1.96 8.95
CA LEU A 127 -16.40 -1.71 8.36
C LEU A 127 -15.73 -0.48 8.98
N ARG A 128 -16.49 0.62 9.16
CA ARG A 128 -16.00 1.80 9.87
C ARG A 128 -15.56 1.46 11.30
N HIS A 129 -16.37 0.71 12.04
CA HIS A 129 -16.06 0.29 13.40
C HIS A 129 -14.75 -0.52 13.47
N HIS A 130 -14.58 -1.50 12.57
CA HIS A 130 -13.35 -2.30 12.49
C HIS A 130 -12.12 -1.43 12.26
N ILE A 131 -12.21 -0.46 11.35
CA ILE A 131 -11.13 0.49 11.08
C ILE A 131 -10.84 1.33 12.32
N ASP A 132 -11.86 1.92 12.95
CA ASP A 132 -11.71 2.74 14.15
C ASP A 132 -11.06 1.93 15.30
N MET A 133 -11.46 0.66 15.47
CA MET A 133 -10.89 -0.26 16.47
C MET A 133 -9.41 -0.57 16.23
N ILE A 134 -9.01 -0.82 14.98
CA ILE A 134 -7.59 -1.06 14.64
C ILE A 134 -6.72 0.14 15.02
N PHE A 135 -7.23 1.37 14.92
CA PHE A 135 -6.49 2.59 15.24
C PHE A 135 -6.59 3.06 16.69
N LYS A 136 -7.53 2.50 17.47
CA LYS A 136 -7.78 2.88 18.87
C LYS A 136 -6.56 2.66 19.78
N HIS A 137 -5.77 1.63 19.50
CA HIS A 137 -4.67 1.18 20.35
C HIS A 137 -3.29 1.71 19.91
N GLY A 138 -3.26 2.68 18.99
CA GLY A 138 -2.03 3.34 18.57
C GLY A 138 -1.38 2.74 17.32
N GLU A 139 -0.45 3.51 16.75
CA GLU A 139 0.07 3.30 15.40
C GLU A 139 0.81 1.95 15.24
N ASP A 140 1.55 1.55 16.27
CA ASP A 140 2.39 0.35 16.21
C ASP A 140 1.55 -0.93 16.15
N LEU A 141 0.45 -1.00 16.92
CA LEU A 141 -0.46 -2.13 16.86
C LEU A 141 -1.23 -2.16 15.54
N SER A 142 -1.69 -0.99 15.05
CA SER A 142 -2.37 -0.92 13.75
C SER A 142 -1.48 -1.39 12.59
N LYS A 143 -0.20 -1.03 12.60
CA LYS A 143 0.80 -1.48 11.61
C LYS A 143 0.95 -3.00 11.62
N ASP A 144 1.04 -3.57 12.81
CA ASP A 144 1.21 -5.00 12.98
C ASP A 144 -0.02 -5.78 12.48
N VAL A 145 -1.22 -5.40 12.93
CA VAL A 145 -2.50 -5.99 12.48
C VAL A 145 -2.65 -5.89 10.96
N PHE A 146 -2.37 -4.72 10.38
CA PHE A 146 -2.40 -4.57 8.92
C PHE A 146 -1.40 -5.49 8.22
N ASN A 147 -0.19 -5.62 8.75
CA ASN A 147 0.79 -6.50 8.14
C ASN A 147 0.32 -7.96 8.17
N GLN A 148 -0.26 -8.42 9.27
CA GLN A 148 -0.82 -9.77 9.34
C GLN A 148 -1.95 -9.97 8.33
N LEU A 149 -2.89 -9.02 8.26
CA LEU A 149 -3.98 -9.03 7.26
C LEU A 149 -3.43 -9.10 5.84
N ARG A 150 -2.41 -8.30 5.53
CA ARG A 150 -1.74 -8.27 4.22
C ARG A 150 -1.06 -9.61 3.91
N LEU A 151 -0.32 -10.19 4.85
CA LEU A 151 0.38 -11.46 4.66
C LEU A 151 -0.62 -12.61 4.44
N ALA A 152 -1.69 -12.66 5.22
CA ALA A 152 -2.77 -13.63 5.04
C ALA A 152 -3.41 -13.47 3.65
N ALA A 153 -3.78 -12.24 3.26
CA ALA A 153 -4.39 -11.97 1.97
C ALA A 153 -3.47 -12.26 0.77
N GLN A 154 -2.16 -12.05 0.89
CA GLN A 154 -1.17 -12.44 -0.12
C GLN A 154 -1.15 -13.95 -0.38
N LYS A 155 -1.36 -14.74 0.68
CA LYS A 155 -1.51 -16.20 0.60
C LYS A 155 -2.91 -16.63 0.16
N GLY A 156 -3.86 -15.69 0.03
CA GLY A 156 -5.27 -15.99 -0.20
C GLY A 156 -5.92 -16.71 0.97
N SER A 157 -5.49 -16.40 2.19
CA SER A 157 -5.95 -17.03 3.43
C SER A 157 -6.61 -16.01 4.34
N VAL A 158 -7.57 -16.46 5.14
CA VAL A 158 -8.18 -15.71 6.24
C VAL A 158 -7.52 -15.95 7.59
N GLN A 159 -6.57 -16.90 7.66
CA GLN A 159 -5.85 -17.23 8.88
C GLN A 159 -4.78 -16.18 9.17
N ILE A 160 -4.90 -15.55 10.32
CA ILE A 160 -3.98 -14.56 10.86
C ILE A 160 -3.23 -15.19 12.02
N CYS A 161 -1.95 -15.48 11.81
CA CYS A 161 -1.09 -15.89 12.90
C CYS A 161 -0.87 -14.71 13.86
N LYS A 162 -0.90 -14.98 15.16
CA LYS A 162 -0.43 -14.02 16.17
C LYS A 162 0.94 -13.43 15.79
N PRO A 163 1.17 -12.16 16.13
CA PRO A 163 2.37 -11.47 15.72
C PRO A 163 3.63 -12.15 16.26
N GLY A 164 4.47 -12.58 15.33
CA GLY A 164 5.88 -12.81 15.61
C GLY A 164 6.63 -11.48 15.69
N ALA A 165 7.84 -11.48 16.24
CA ALA A 165 8.72 -10.30 16.37
C ALA A 165 9.28 -9.80 15.02
N VAL A 166 8.49 -9.80 13.95
CA VAL A 166 8.94 -9.42 12.62
C VAL A 166 8.66 -7.95 12.41
N ARG A 167 9.74 -7.18 12.27
CA ARG A 167 9.66 -5.77 11.88
C ARG A 167 9.63 -5.66 10.37
N PHE A 168 8.61 -5.03 9.85
CA PHE A 168 8.57 -4.62 8.46
C PHE A 168 8.61 -3.10 8.38
N GLY A 169 9.38 -2.59 7.41
CA GLY A 169 9.44 -1.18 7.07
C GLY A 169 8.23 -0.73 6.26
N ILE A 170 7.01 -1.06 6.71
CA ILE A 170 5.80 -0.63 6.01
C ILE A 170 5.70 0.88 6.15
N TYR A 171 5.68 1.58 5.01
CA TYR A 171 5.36 2.99 4.94
C TYR A 171 3.86 3.20 5.23
N TRP A 172 3.51 3.13 6.51
CA TRP A 172 2.17 3.25 7.07
C TRP A 172 1.53 4.63 6.85
N ASN A 173 2.36 5.63 6.56
CA ASN A 173 1.96 7.00 6.26
C ASN A 173 1.51 7.22 4.81
N ARG A 174 1.19 6.15 4.06
CA ARG A 174 0.80 6.24 2.66
C ARG A 174 -0.65 5.88 2.41
N CYS A 175 -1.25 6.57 1.44
CA CYS A 175 -2.60 6.29 0.94
C CYS A 175 -2.80 4.83 0.56
N GLN A 176 -1.80 4.17 -0.02
CA GLN A 176 -1.93 2.77 -0.44
C GLN A 176 -2.17 1.84 0.75
N ALA A 177 -1.47 2.03 1.87
CA ALA A 177 -1.66 1.20 3.07
C ALA A 177 -3.06 1.38 3.66
N ALA A 178 -3.52 2.64 3.72
CA ALA A 178 -4.88 2.98 4.13
C ALA A 178 -5.93 2.29 3.23
N SER A 179 -5.78 2.43 1.92
CA SER A 179 -6.70 1.83 0.96
C SER A 179 -6.67 0.30 0.99
N SER A 180 -5.49 -0.30 1.11
CA SER A 180 -5.33 -1.74 1.28
C SER A 180 -6.05 -2.24 2.53
N LEU A 181 -5.90 -1.57 3.68
CA LEU A 181 -6.55 -2.02 4.91
C LEU A 181 -8.07 -2.11 4.73
N VAL A 182 -8.69 -1.03 4.23
CA VAL A 182 -10.14 -1.00 4.02
C VAL A 182 -10.58 -2.07 3.02
N LEU A 183 -9.85 -2.23 1.92
CA LEU A 183 -10.13 -3.24 0.91
C LEU A 183 -10.04 -4.67 1.45
N LEU A 184 -8.99 -4.98 2.20
CA LEU A 184 -8.77 -6.31 2.76
C LEU A 184 -9.86 -6.69 3.76
N LEU A 185 -10.32 -5.73 4.56
CA LEU A 185 -11.46 -5.93 5.47
C LEU A 185 -12.75 -6.15 4.69
N ALA A 186 -13.03 -5.35 3.66
CA ALA A 186 -14.29 -5.39 2.92
C ALA A 186 -14.41 -6.52 1.89
N CYS A 187 -13.29 -7.03 1.36
CA CYS A 187 -13.34 -7.98 0.25
C CYS A 187 -13.81 -9.37 0.72
N PRO A 188 -14.53 -10.12 -0.13
CA PRO A 188 -14.79 -11.52 0.16
C PRO A 188 -13.48 -12.34 0.02
N GLU A 189 -13.44 -13.53 0.63
CA GLU A 189 -12.24 -14.35 0.73
C GLU A 189 -11.62 -14.66 -0.63
N GLU A 190 -12.44 -15.03 -1.62
CA GLU A 190 -12.00 -15.38 -2.97
C GLU A 190 -11.36 -14.22 -3.74
N LYS A 191 -11.53 -12.97 -3.25
CA LYS A 191 -10.93 -11.76 -3.82
C LYS A 191 -9.74 -11.24 -3.00
N LEU A 192 -9.37 -11.84 -1.88
CA LEU A 192 -8.30 -11.36 -1.00
C LEU A 192 -6.97 -11.16 -1.73
N LYS A 193 -6.55 -12.16 -2.52
CA LYS A 193 -5.29 -12.08 -3.27
C LYS A 193 -5.30 -10.95 -4.30
N LEU A 194 -6.46 -10.70 -4.91
CA LEU A 194 -6.63 -9.61 -5.87
C LEU A 194 -6.64 -8.25 -5.17
N ALA A 195 -7.32 -8.12 -4.03
CA ALA A 195 -7.33 -6.90 -3.22
C ALA A 195 -5.93 -6.57 -2.66
N ALA A 196 -5.20 -7.58 -2.19
CA ALA A 196 -3.80 -7.45 -1.76
C ALA A 196 -2.89 -7.02 -2.91
N LYS A 197 -3.13 -7.57 -4.11
CA LYS A 197 -2.39 -7.22 -5.32
C LYS A 197 -2.66 -5.77 -5.72
N ASP A 198 -3.92 -5.33 -5.77
CA ASP A 198 -4.36 -4.08 -6.40
C ASP A 198 -3.50 -2.85 -6.01
N GLN A 199 -3.20 -2.68 -4.73
CA GLN A 199 -2.42 -1.54 -4.23
C GLN A 199 -0.92 -1.83 -4.07
N SER A 200 -0.45 -3.02 -4.48
CA SER A 200 0.91 -3.48 -4.28
C SER A 200 1.78 -3.40 -5.50
N THR A 201 2.84 -2.58 -5.45
CA THR A 201 3.87 -2.57 -6.50
C THR A 201 4.60 -3.91 -6.57
N ALA A 202 4.97 -4.50 -5.43
CA ALA A 202 5.67 -5.78 -5.35
C ALA A 202 4.86 -6.93 -5.98
N LEU A 203 3.54 -6.89 -5.88
CA LEU A 203 2.64 -7.87 -6.51
C LEU A 203 2.21 -7.46 -7.93
N GLY A 204 2.73 -6.35 -8.47
CA GLY A 204 2.41 -5.86 -9.80
C GLY A 204 1.00 -5.29 -9.96
N GLY A 205 0.40 -4.77 -8.88
CA GLY A 205 -0.90 -4.11 -8.93
C GLY A 205 -0.85 -2.63 -9.25
N VAL A 206 0.30 -1.96 -9.14
CA VAL A 206 0.42 -0.56 -9.58
C VAL A 206 0.37 -0.49 -11.11
N PRO A 207 -0.45 0.41 -11.71
CA PRO A 207 -0.62 0.45 -13.16
C PRO A 207 0.68 0.87 -13.85
N THR A 208 1.06 0.11 -14.87
CA THR A 208 2.17 0.44 -15.79
C THR A 208 1.72 1.48 -16.81
N LEU A 209 2.64 2.24 -17.42
CA LEU A 209 2.29 3.19 -18.48
C LEU A 209 1.64 2.48 -19.68
N SER A 210 2.06 1.25 -19.98
CA SER A 210 1.43 0.41 -21.01
C SER A 210 -0.05 0.12 -20.68
N GLN A 211 -0.38 -0.13 -19.41
CA GLN A 211 -1.78 -0.29 -18.98
C GLN A 211 -2.55 1.03 -19.04
N ILE A 212 -1.94 2.12 -18.59
CA ILE A 212 -2.55 3.47 -18.64
C ILE A 212 -2.86 3.88 -20.09
N LYS A 213 -1.94 3.62 -21.03
CA LYS A 213 -2.13 3.95 -22.45
C LYS A 213 -3.18 3.09 -23.15
N ARG A 214 -3.32 1.82 -22.73
CA ARG A 214 -4.27 0.86 -23.32
C ARG A 214 -5.68 0.96 -22.77
N ASN A 215 -5.84 1.45 -21.54
CA ASN A 215 -7.14 1.49 -20.87
C ASN A 215 -7.56 2.94 -20.66
N SER A 216 -8.83 3.25 -20.95
CA SER A 216 -9.40 4.54 -20.58
C SER A 216 -9.41 4.71 -19.06
N SER A 217 -9.35 5.97 -18.62
CA SER A 217 -9.58 6.30 -17.21
C SER A 217 -10.98 5.85 -16.80
N ALA A 218 -11.10 5.28 -15.61
CA ALA A 218 -12.37 4.81 -15.08
C ALA A 218 -13.32 6.01 -14.81
N SER A 219 -14.62 5.80 -15.03
CA SER A 219 -15.65 6.83 -14.79
C SER A 219 -16.17 6.75 -13.36
N ILE A 220 -15.59 7.55 -12.46
CA ILE A 220 -16.02 7.61 -11.05
C ILE A 220 -17.51 7.96 -10.91
N LEU A 221 -18.04 8.79 -11.81
CA LEU A 221 -19.43 9.21 -11.80
C LEU A 221 -20.38 8.04 -12.06
N GLU A 222 -20.06 7.16 -13.01
CA GLU A 222 -20.87 5.98 -13.33
C GLU A 222 -20.84 4.96 -12.19
N ALA A 223 -19.64 4.62 -11.69
CA ALA A 223 -19.49 3.67 -10.60
C ALA A 223 -20.21 4.14 -9.32
N TYR A 224 -20.07 5.43 -8.98
CA TYR A 224 -20.75 6.02 -7.84
C TYR A 224 -22.28 6.03 -8.00
N ARG A 225 -22.80 6.35 -9.19
CA ARG A 225 -24.26 6.27 -9.46
C ARG A 225 -24.79 4.85 -9.29
N ALA A 226 -24.08 3.86 -9.82
CA ALA A 226 -24.45 2.45 -9.65
C ALA A 226 -24.45 2.05 -8.17
N ALA A 227 -23.41 2.42 -7.42
CA ALA A 227 -23.32 2.17 -5.98
C ALA A 227 -24.44 2.87 -5.19
N LYS A 228 -24.79 4.12 -5.53
CA LYS A 228 -25.89 4.87 -4.90
C LYS A 228 -27.26 4.22 -5.18
N VAL A 229 -27.46 3.64 -6.36
CA VAL A 229 -28.66 2.85 -6.67
C VAL A 229 -28.70 1.56 -5.85
N ALA A 230 -27.59 0.83 -5.76
CA ALA A 230 -27.49 -0.38 -4.95
C ALA A 230 -27.73 -0.09 -3.44
N ALA A 231 -27.24 1.04 -2.95
CA ALA A 231 -27.47 1.46 -1.57
C ALA A 231 -28.95 1.73 -1.24
N LYS A 232 -29.73 2.24 -2.21
CA LYS A 232 -31.19 2.35 -2.05
C LYS A 232 -31.89 0.99 -1.93
N GLN A 233 -31.22 -0.09 -2.34
CA GLN A 233 -31.71 -1.47 -2.23
C GLN A 233 -31.15 -2.18 -0.98
N GLY A 234 -30.52 -1.46 -0.05
CA GLY A 234 -29.94 -2.05 1.17
C GLY A 234 -28.51 -2.58 1.01
N LYS A 235 -27.87 -2.43 -0.16
CA LYS A 235 -26.54 -2.99 -0.42
C LYS A 235 -25.43 -2.03 -0.06
N THR A 236 -24.27 -2.57 0.34
CA THR A 236 -23.05 -1.78 0.53
C THR A 236 -22.06 -2.04 -0.60
N THR A 237 -21.48 -0.98 -1.16
CA THR A 237 -20.40 -1.05 -2.16
C THR A 237 -19.16 -0.38 -1.59
N VAL A 238 -18.00 -1.01 -1.75
CA VAL A 238 -16.69 -0.43 -1.42
C VAL A 238 -15.87 -0.27 -2.68
N MET A 239 -15.40 0.95 -2.94
CA MET A 239 -14.61 1.29 -4.13
C MET A 239 -13.26 1.82 -3.71
N ALA A 240 -12.17 1.12 -4.04
CA ALA A 240 -10.85 1.75 -4.02
C ALA A 240 -10.64 2.53 -5.30
N ILE A 241 -10.20 3.76 -5.14
CA ILE A 241 -9.93 4.72 -6.20
C ILE A 241 -8.43 4.96 -6.19
N THR A 242 -7.79 4.78 -7.34
CA THR A 242 -6.36 5.06 -7.52
C THR A 242 -6.18 6.07 -8.63
N ILE A 243 -5.56 7.19 -8.30
CA ILE A 243 -5.04 8.18 -9.24
C ILE A 243 -3.61 7.80 -9.57
N ALA A 244 -3.33 7.69 -10.86
CA ALA A 244 -1.98 7.69 -11.40
C ALA A 244 -1.68 9.03 -12.08
N ASP A 245 -0.54 9.62 -11.74
CA ASP A 245 0.07 10.72 -12.49
C ASP A 245 0.82 10.13 -13.71
N VAL A 246 0.15 10.17 -14.86
CA VAL A 246 0.67 9.62 -16.12
C VAL A 246 2.01 10.26 -16.48
N ARG A 247 2.18 11.57 -16.23
CA ARG A 247 3.41 12.26 -16.58
C ARG A 247 4.57 11.83 -15.69
N HIS A 248 4.33 11.66 -14.39
CA HIS A 248 5.34 11.13 -13.49
C HIS A 248 5.72 9.69 -13.86
N ARG A 249 4.75 8.86 -14.24
CA ARG A 249 4.99 7.50 -14.73
C ARG A 249 5.83 7.46 -16.00
N GLU A 250 5.56 8.36 -16.96
CA GLU A 250 6.41 8.52 -18.14
C GLU A 250 7.85 8.87 -17.80
N LEU A 251 8.07 9.80 -16.86
CA LEU A 251 9.43 10.19 -16.46
C LEU A 251 10.16 9.01 -15.81
N LEU A 252 9.49 8.27 -14.92
CA LEU A 252 10.07 7.10 -14.26
C LEU A 252 10.45 6.00 -15.25
N GLU A 253 9.54 5.63 -16.17
CA GLU A 253 9.82 4.56 -17.15
C GLU A 253 10.94 4.93 -18.12
N ASN A 254 11.06 6.20 -18.48
CA ASN A 254 12.15 6.71 -19.33
C ASN A 254 13.43 7.02 -18.54
N ARG A 255 13.47 6.72 -17.23
CA ARG A 255 14.60 7.00 -16.33
C ARG A 255 15.04 8.47 -16.35
N LEU A 256 14.07 9.37 -16.54
CA LEU A 256 14.29 10.81 -16.52
C LEU A 256 14.14 11.35 -15.09
N PRO A 257 14.84 12.45 -14.75
CA PRO A 257 14.63 13.12 -13.48
C PRO A 257 13.15 13.51 -13.28
N THR A 258 12.66 13.34 -12.05
CA THR A 258 11.32 13.76 -11.62
C THR A 258 11.44 15.06 -10.81
N PRO A 259 11.34 16.24 -11.43
CA PRO A 259 11.56 17.51 -10.74
C PRO A 259 10.41 17.88 -9.79
N PHE A 260 9.38 17.04 -9.70
CA PHE A 260 8.18 17.24 -8.89
C PHE A 260 7.78 15.92 -8.22
N ALA A 261 7.11 16.05 -7.07
CA ALA A 261 6.44 14.96 -6.39
C ALA A 261 5.27 14.43 -7.24
N SER A 262 5.02 13.14 -7.16
CA SER A 262 3.89 12.50 -7.82
C SER A 262 2.58 12.93 -7.18
N ALA A 263 1.53 13.12 -7.98
CA ALA A 263 0.15 13.20 -7.45
C ALA A 263 -0.55 11.83 -7.43
N ASP A 264 0.20 10.73 -7.54
CA ASP A 264 -0.32 9.39 -7.28
C ASP A 264 -1.00 9.36 -5.92
N HIS A 265 -2.26 8.93 -5.92
CA HIS A 265 -3.06 8.94 -4.71
C HIS A 265 -4.06 7.79 -4.69
N SER A 266 -4.30 7.23 -3.51
CA SER A 266 -5.34 6.23 -3.32
C SER A 266 -6.32 6.67 -2.23
N ALA A 267 -7.61 6.46 -2.49
CA ALA A 267 -8.68 6.65 -1.53
C ALA A 267 -9.64 5.46 -1.60
N VAL A 268 -10.39 5.20 -0.55
CA VAL A 268 -11.47 4.20 -0.56
C VAL A 268 -12.77 4.86 -0.18
N MET A 269 -13.82 4.57 -0.93
CA MET A 269 -15.16 5.05 -0.69
C MET A 269 -16.07 3.87 -0.37
N GLY A 270 -16.66 3.88 0.83
CA GLY A 270 -17.74 2.97 1.22
C GLY A 270 -19.08 3.68 1.04
N ILE A 271 -20.03 3.02 0.37
CA ILE A 271 -21.34 3.56 0.01
C ILE A 271 -22.38 2.55 0.47
N GLY A 272 -23.28 2.97 1.35
CA GLY A 272 -24.31 2.11 1.93
C GLY A 272 -25.58 2.90 2.20
N PRO A 273 -26.67 2.26 2.66
CA PRO A 273 -27.96 2.92 2.88
C PRO A 273 -27.86 4.19 3.75
N GLU A 274 -26.91 4.22 4.68
CA GLU A 274 -26.71 5.28 5.66
C GLU A 274 -25.98 6.50 5.09
N GLY A 275 -25.29 6.35 3.96
CA GLY A 275 -24.51 7.42 3.33
C GLY A 275 -23.17 6.93 2.79
N VAL A 276 -22.16 7.80 2.90
CA VAL A 276 -20.85 7.56 2.30
C VAL A 276 -19.73 7.82 3.30
N ILE A 277 -18.70 6.97 3.30
CA ILE A 277 -17.47 7.18 4.04
C ILE A 277 -16.31 7.18 3.04
N ILE A 278 -15.37 8.12 3.20
CA ILE A 278 -14.17 8.23 2.36
C ILE A 278 -12.96 8.11 3.28
N TRP A 279 -12.18 7.05 3.11
CA TRP A 279 -10.90 6.82 3.77
C TRP A 279 -9.74 7.17 2.84
N GLN A 280 -8.79 7.94 3.35
CA GLN A 280 -7.60 8.36 2.60
C GLN A 280 -6.46 8.69 3.56
N ALA A 281 -5.24 8.74 3.03
CA ALA A 281 -4.06 9.18 3.78
C ALA A 281 -3.13 9.95 2.84
N ASN A 282 -2.94 11.26 3.06
CA ASN A 282 -2.10 12.09 2.19
C ASN A 282 -1.33 13.15 2.98
N GLY A 283 -0.02 12.96 3.17
CA GLY A 283 0.79 13.82 4.05
C GLY A 283 0.52 13.62 5.55
N TYR A 284 -0.48 12.81 5.89
CA TYR A 284 -0.82 12.33 7.23
C TYR A 284 -1.16 10.83 7.17
N THR A 285 -0.96 10.10 8.27
CA THR A 285 -1.33 8.68 8.39
C THR A 285 -2.86 8.50 8.37
N LEU A 286 -3.35 7.29 8.04
CA LEU A 286 -4.80 7.02 8.15
C LEU A 286 -5.32 7.26 9.57
N GLN A 287 -4.51 6.98 10.58
CA GLN A 287 -4.82 7.29 11.98
C GLN A 287 -5.05 8.79 12.18
N GLN A 288 -4.16 9.65 11.68
CA GLN A 288 -4.29 11.10 11.77
C GLN A 288 -5.53 11.60 11.00
N TYR A 289 -5.82 11.00 9.84
CA TYR A 289 -7.03 11.32 9.08
C TYR A 289 -8.31 10.99 9.87
N ILE A 290 -8.36 9.81 10.49
CA ILE A 290 -9.51 9.38 11.32
C ILE A 290 -9.63 10.26 12.55
N ALA A 291 -8.53 10.55 13.24
CA ALA A 291 -8.49 11.43 14.40
C ALA A 291 -8.99 12.86 14.08
N ALA A 292 -8.75 13.34 12.86
CA ALA A 292 -9.28 14.60 12.36
C ALA A 292 -10.77 14.53 11.91
N GLY A 293 -11.44 13.39 12.10
CA GLY A 293 -12.83 13.17 11.71
C GLY A 293 -13.03 12.78 10.23
N GLY A 294 -11.96 12.49 9.49
CA GLY A 294 -12.03 12.17 8.07
C GLY A 294 -12.79 10.88 7.73
N GLY A 295 -12.80 9.91 8.65
CA GLY A 295 -13.53 8.64 8.54
C GLY A 295 -15.02 8.72 8.91
N ARG A 296 -15.59 9.92 9.08
CA ARG A 296 -17.01 10.08 9.42
C ARG A 296 -17.94 9.68 8.28
N LEU A 297 -19.17 9.35 8.66
CA LEU A 297 -20.30 9.22 7.75
C LEU A 297 -20.65 10.59 7.14
N ARG A 298 -20.81 10.63 5.82
CA ARG A 298 -21.16 11.80 5.02
C ARG A 298 -22.53 11.61 4.41
N SER A 299 -23.23 12.73 4.21
CA SER A 299 -24.46 12.72 3.43
C SER A 299 -24.18 12.43 1.96
N TYR A 300 -25.20 11.98 1.24
CA TYR A 300 -25.11 11.79 -0.20
C TYR A 300 -24.81 13.11 -0.94
N ASP A 301 -25.30 14.25 -0.46
CA ASP A 301 -25.04 15.55 -1.10
C ASP A 301 -23.56 15.95 -0.98
N GLU A 302 -22.95 15.68 0.18
CA GLU A 302 -21.50 15.90 0.36
C GLU A 302 -20.69 14.97 -0.56
N ALA A 303 -21.10 13.70 -0.65
CA ALA A 303 -20.45 12.73 -1.53
C ALA A 303 -20.61 13.08 -3.03
N ASP A 304 -21.77 13.58 -3.44
CA ASP A 304 -22.03 14.04 -4.81
C ASP A 304 -21.06 15.18 -5.18
N GLN A 305 -20.79 16.11 -4.26
CA GLN A 305 -19.81 17.18 -4.45
C GLN A 305 -18.38 16.65 -4.58
N PHE A 306 -18.00 15.68 -3.74
CA PHE A 306 -16.68 15.04 -3.85
C PHE A 306 -16.52 14.33 -5.21
N VAL A 307 -17.52 13.56 -5.63
CA VAL A 307 -17.50 12.81 -6.90
C VAL A 307 -17.47 13.75 -8.09
N ASP A 308 -18.21 14.87 -8.06
CA ASP A 308 -18.16 15.89 -9.10
C ASP A 308 -16.76 16.53 -9.22
N LYS A 309 -16.13 16.90 -8.10
CA LYS A 309 -14.76 17.44 -8.10
C LYS A 309 -13.74 16.43 -8.62
N LEU A 310 -13.84 15.17 -8.19
CA LEU A 310 -12.95 14.09 -8.63
C LEU A 310 -13.16 13.75 -10.11
N PHE A 311 -14.42 13.74 -10.57
CA PHE A 311 -14.75 13.58 -11.98
C PHE A 311 -14.13 14.70 -12.81
N LYS A 312 -14.37 15.97 -12.43
CA LYS A 312 -13.75 17.14 -13.08
C LYS A 312 -12.24 16.98 -13.15
N LEU A 313 -11.60 16.68 -12.03
CA LEU A 313 -10.15 16.44 -11.95
C LEU A 313 -9.66 15.40 -12.98
N SER A 314 -10.41 14.31 -13.18
CA SER A 314 -10.04 13.25 -14.14
C SER A 314 -10.29 13.57 -15.61
N GLN A 315 -11.20 14.49 -15.93
CA GLN A 315 -11.51 14.87 -17.32
C GLN A 315 -10.51 15.87 -17.90
N TYR A 316 -9.83 16.60 -17.02
CA TYR A 316 -8.93 17.68 -17.38
C TYR A 316 -7.58 17.15 -17.90
N LYS A 317 -7.30 17.35 -19.20
CA LYS A 317 -5.99 17.11 -19.82
C LYS A 317 -5.18 18.41 -19.93
N GLY A 318 -3.85 18.33 -19.86
CA GLY A 318 -2.95 19.47 -20.13
C GLY A 318 -2.34 20.13 -18.89
N LYS A 319 -1.92 21.40 -19.02
CA LYS A 319 -1.31 22.16 -17.91
C LYS A 319 -2.31 22.34 -16.77
N TRP A 320 -1.86 22.20 -15.52
CA TRP A 320 -2.73 22.48 -14.39
C TRP A 320 -2.96 23.97 -14.22
N ASP A 321 -4.23 24.33 -14.06
CA ASP A 321 -4.68 25.65 -13.70
C ASP A 321 -5.07 25.70 -12.21
N PRO A 322 -5.25 26.89 -11.62
CA PRO A 322 -5.63 27.03 -10.21
C PRO A 322 -6.92 26.28 -9.82
N CYS A 323 -7.84 26.03 -10.77
CA CYS A 323 -9.06 25.28 -10.48
C CYS A 323 -8.76 23.79 -10.25
N ARG A 324 -7.84 23.19 -11.00
CA ARG A 324 -7.43 21.78 -10.79
C ARG A 324 -6.73 21.58 -9.45
N TYR A 325 -5.85 22.51 -9.08
CA TYR A 325 -5.23 22.50 -7.75
C TYR A 325 -6.28 22.55 -6.64
N ARG A 326 -7.30 23.40 -6.82
CA ARG A 326 -8.42 23.46 -5.89
C ARG A 326 -9.17 22.13 -5.84
N PHE A 327 -9.49 21.50 -6.97
CA PHE A 327 -10.17 20.20 -6.95
C PHE A 327 -9.35 19.11 -6.26
N PHE A 328 -8.05 19.02 -6.56
CA PHE A 328 -7.18 18.03 -5.92
C PHE A 328 -7.07 18.26 -4.40
N ARG A 329 -6.85 19.51 -3.99
CA ARG A 329 -6.80 19.89 -2.58
C ARG A 329 -8.12 19.62 -1.88
N ASP A 330 -9.24 19.96 -2.52
CA ASP A 330 -10.56 19.73 -1.94
C ASP A 330 -10.89 18.24 -1.82
N CYS A 331 -10.39 17.38 -2.72
CA CYS A 331 -10.56 15.93 -2.63
C CYS A 331 -9.62 15.29 -1.59
N PHE A 332 -8.34 15.65 -1.62
CA PHE A 332 -7.27 14.91 -0.94
C PHE A 332 -6.59 15.66 0.19
N HIS A 333 -7.02 16.90 0.46
CA HIS A 333 -6.45 17.80 1.46
C HIS A 333 -4.93 18.01 1.31
N VAL A 334 -4.43 17.92 0.07
CA VAL A 334 -3.02 18.16 -0.24
C VAL A 334 -2.85 19.38 -1.11
N ASP A 335 -2.01 20.29 -0.61
CA ASP A 335 -1.55 21.45 -1.34
C ASP A 335 -0.34 21.06 -2.20
N LEU A 336 -0.63 20.58 -3.41
CA LEU A 336 0.42 20.28 -4.38
C LEU A 336 1.26 21.51 -4.72
N ALA A 337 0.73 22.74 -4.67
CA ALA A 337 1.52 23.92 -4.96
C ALA A 337 2.59 24.14 -3.88
N ALA A 338 2.23 23.95 -2.61
CA ALA A 338 3.18 23.99 -1.50
C ALA A 338 4.28 22.91 -1.63
N CYS A 339 3.91 21.68 -2.03
CA CYS A 339 4.87 20.59 -2.26
C CYS A 339 5.91 20.90 -3.35
N HIS A 340 5.63 21.83 -4.26
CA HIS A 340 6.46 22.15 -5.42
C HIS A 340 7.03 23.58 -5.38
N GLY A 341 7.03 24.23 -4.20
CA GLY A 341 7.57 25.58 -4.06
C GLY A 341 6.86 26.61 -4.93
N GLY A 342 5.56 26.43 -5.18
CA GLY A 342 4.74 27.31 -6.02
C GLY A 342 4.81 27.01 -7.53
N HIS A 343 5.65 26.06 -7.97
CA HIS A 343 5.65 25.61 -9.36
C HIS A 343 4.58 24.57 -9.60
N LEU A 344 3.83 24.74 -10.69
CA LEU A 344 2.71 23.86 -11.02
C LEU A 344 3.15 22.85 -12.07
N PRO A 345 3.41 21.57 -11.73
CA PRO A 345 3.81 20.57 -12.71
C PRO A 345 2.72 20.34 -13.75
N LYS A 346 3.13 19.88 -14.94
CA LYS A 346 2.21 19.28 -15.89
C LYS A 346 1.83 17.91 -15.34
N LEU A 347 0.57 17.76 -14.96
CA LEU A 347 0.06 16.53 -14.39
C LEU A 347 -1.15 16.05 -15.19
N ASP A 348 -1.14 14.76 -15.53
CA ASP A 348 -2.18 14.10 -16.30
C ASP A 348 -2.71 12.94 -15.46
N VAL A 349 -4.00 12.99 -15.14
CA VAL A 349 -4.63 12.12 -14.14
C VAL A 349 -5.28 10.95 -14.86
N TRP A 350 -4.91 9.74 -14.48
CA TRP A 350 -5.60 8.53 -14.87
C TRP A 350 -6.20 7.86 -13.63
N LEU A 351 -7.51 7.58 -13.66
CA LEU A 351 -8.21 6.90 -12.58
C LEU A 351 -8.34 5.40 -12.87
N ARG A 352 -8.05 4.60 -11.85
CA ARG A 352 -8.50 3.20 -11.73
C ARG A 352 -9.46 3.06 -10.57
N MET A 353 -10.39 2.13 -10.69
CA MET A 353 -11.22 1.70 -9.59
C MET A 353 -11.17 0.19 -9.40
N PHE A 354 -11.16 -0.24 -8.15
CA PHE A 354 -11.40 -1.62 -7.73
C PHE A 354 -12.70 -1.64 -6.92
N VAL A 355 -13.74 -2.28 -7.47
CA VAL A 355 -15.10 -2.22 -6.93
C VAL A 355 -15.47 -3.56 -6.29
N LEU A 356 -15.87 -3.50 -5.03
CA LEU A 356 -16.48 -4.58 -4.26
C LEU A 356 -17.96 -4.27 -4.14
N GLU A 357 -18.75 -4.90 -4.99
CA GLU A 357 -20.21 -4.83 -4.94
C GLU A 357 -20.75 -5.75 -3.85
N ASP A 358 -21.86 -5.35 -3.21
CA ASP A 358 -22.61 -6.16 -2.26
C ASP A 358 -21.73 -6.72 -1.12
N VAL A 359 -20.99 -5.82 -0.46
CA VAL A 359 -20.22 -6.15 0.74
C VAL A 359 -21.18 -6.53 1.85
N ARG A 360 -21.02 -7.75 2.39
CA ARG A 360 -21.85 -8.34 3.43
C ARG A 360 -21.09 -8.40 4.76
N LEU A 361 -21.82 -8.52 5.87
CA LEU A 361 -21.23 -8.66 7.20
C LEU A 361 -20.26 -9.85 7.29
N GLU A 362 -20.59 -10.99 6.67
CA GLU A 362 -19.71 -12.17 6.65
C GLU A 362 -18.34 -11.90 5.99
N HIS A 363 -18.24 -10.95 5.05
CA HIS A 363 -16.95 -10.57 4.48
C HIS A 363 -16.09 -9.82 5.50
N LEU A 364 -16.70 -9.13 6.47
CA LEU A 364 -16.01 -8.30 7.47
C LEU A 364 -15.50 -9.11 8.66
N TYR A 365 -16.15 -10.25 8.95
CA TYR A 365 -15.82 -11.15 10.06
C TYR A 365 -15.03 -12.39 9.64
N LYS A 366 -14.55 -12.43 8.39
CA LYS A 366 -13.93 -13.63 7.81
C LYS A 366 -12.57 -14.00 8.42
N PHE A 367 -11.87 -13.05 9.02
CA PHE A 367 -10.50 -13.28 9.49
C PHE A 367 -10.48 -14.03 10.82
N GLU A 368 -9.67 -15.08 10.88
CA GLU A 368 -9.51 -15.96 12.04
C GLU A 368 -8.13 -15.73 12.64
N PHE A 369 -8.06 -15.38 13.92
CA PHE A 369 -6.80 -15.08 14.61
C PHE A 369 -6.37 -16.28 15.46
N GLU A 370 -5.21 -16.86 15.13
CA GLU A 370 -4.60 -18.02 15.81
C GLU A 370 -3.61 -17.62 16.90
#